data_AF-A0A9D4F3U2-F1
#
_entry.id   AF-A0A9D4F3U2-F1
#
_cell.length_a   1.000
_cell.length_b   1.000
_cell.length_c   1.000
_cell.angle_alpha   90.00
_cell.angle_beta   90.00
_cell.angle_gamma   90.00
#
_symmetry.space_group_name_H-M   'P 1'
#
loop_
_entity.id
_entity.type
_entity.pdbx_description
1 polymer ?
#
loop_
_entity_poly.entity_id
_entity_poly.type
_entity_poly.pdbx_seq_one_letter_code
_entity_poly.pdbx_strand_id
1 'polypeptide(L)'
;MTGMIFAILIYGCIRVGGVSTVIEINRPTGRLQILDFDPNPYKRHTFWTLAIGNGWMCAGIFFSPPLVQHLNSVRSIGDAKKEAAMSIPAFVILQILIMCEGLVAYAYFSQKGCDPVASKQISNPNQIMPYLVRDLFASVPGITGLFLSALCSASLSTISSLLSSISAVTSEDIIRPRLKEASEKKLTQLSKLIVVMAGVVCIGIAILISQVKGPMVKIARSNLGAVNAPMFVVFFLSIFVTTGAPLGGVSTAASYSKRVLSCGYLWGATSHPVACNLQYYRWVLLTSVSPITKRRLQVPTSRQRRLFPYVWETVHLITICFMTT
;
A
#
# COMPACT_ATOMS: atom_id res chain seq x y z
N MET A 1 -12.29 2.16 -13.53
CA MET A 1 -11.02 2.91 -13.40
C MET A 1 -10.06 2.59 -14.53
N THR A 2 -9.72 1.32 -14.78
CA THR A 2 -8.76 0.91 -15.83
C THR A 2 -9.08 1.47 -17.22
N GLY A 3 -10.35 1.47 -17.64
CA GLY A 3 -10.75 2.10 -18.91
C GLY A 3 -10.46 3.61 -18.98
N MET A 4 -10.60 4.33 -17.85
CA MET A 4 -10.25 5.75 -17.78
C MET A 4 -8.74 5.97 -17.87
N ILE A 5 -7.95 5.06 -17.32
CA ILE A 5 -6.48 5.12 -17.43
C ILE A 5 -6.06 5.09 -18.90
N PHE A 6 -6.60 4.13 -19.66
CA PHE A 6 -6.35 4.07 -21.10
C PHE A 6 -6.88 5.29 -21.85
N ALA A 7 -8.07 5.80 -21.50
CA ALA A 7 -8.62 6.99 -22.13
C ALA A 7 -7.71 8.22 -21.94
N ILE A 8 -7.20 8.44 -20.72
CA ILE A 8 -6.29 9.55 -20.41
C ILE A 8 -4.96 9.38 -21.16
N LEU A 9 -4.39 8.17 -21.17
CA LEU A 9 -3.14 7.90 -21.88
C LEU A 9 -3.28 8.14 -23.38
N ILE A 10 -4.29 7.57 -24.02
CA ILE A 10 -4.49 7.65 -25.47
C ILE A 10 -4.79 9.10 -25.86
N TYR A 11 -5.82 9.69 -25.26
CA TYR A 11 -6.28 11.02 -25.66
C TYR A 11 -5.32 12.12 -25.22
N GLY A 12 -4.69 11.97 -24.05
CA GLY A 12 -3.64 12.88 -23.57
C GLY A 12 -2.42 12.86 -24.48
N CYS A 13 -1.94 11.69 -24.91
CA CYS A 13 -0.85 11.60 -25.88
C CYS A 13 -1.23 12.28 -27.21
N ILE A 14 -2.44 12.05 -27.73
CA ILE A 14 -2.91 12.70 -28.97
C ILE A 14 -2.89 14.23 -28.83
N ARG A 15 -3.39 14.76 -27.70
CA ARG A 15 -3.44 16.21 -27.46
C ARG A 15 -2.08 16.87 -27.31
N VAL A 16 -1.09 16.15 -26.76
CA VAL A 16 0.29 16.66 -26.64
C VAL A 16 1.03 16.64 -27.99
N GLY A 17 0.56 15.84 -28.96
CA GLY A 17 1.21 15.67 -30.26
C GLY A 17 1.93 14.32 -30.42
N GLY A 18 1.56 13.32 -29.64
CA GLY A 18 2.05 11.95 -29.72
C GLY A 18 2.95 11.53 -28.56
N VAL A 19 3.22 10.22 -28.47
CA VAL A 19 4.06 9.63 -27.42
C VAL A 19 5.50 10.15 -27.47
N SER A 20 6.03 10.37 -28.68
CA SER A 20 7.40 10.90 -28.87
C SER A 20 7.56 12.27 -28.21
N THR A 21 6.59 13.16 -28.41
CA THR A 21 6.58 14.52 -27.84
C THR A 21 6.49 14.48 -26.31
N VAL A 22 5.69 13.57 -25.75
CA VAL A 22 5.62 13.37 -24.29
C VAL A 22 6.99 12.96 -23.74
N ILE A 23 7.70 12.05 -24.41
CA ILE A 23 9.04 11.61 -24.01
C ILE A 23 10.04 12.77 -24.13
N GLU A 24 10.00 13.52 -25.22
CA GLU A 24 10.91 14.65 -25.47
C GLU A 24 10.77 15.75 -24.41
N ILE A 25 9.54 16.15 -24.08
CA ILE A 25 9.26 17.16 -23.03
C ILE A 25 9.73 16.68 -21.65
N ASN A 26 9.63 15.38 -21.37
CA ASN A 26 10.04 14.82 -20.07
C ASN A 26 11.55 14.53 -19.97
N ARG A 27 12.25 14.36 -21.09
CA ARG A 27 13.70 14.06 -21.14
C ARG A 27 14.57 15.05 -20.35
N PRO A 28 14.45 16.39 -20.51
CA PRO A 28 15.30 17.35 -19.78
C PRO A 28 14.98 17.39 -18.27
N THR A 29 13.83 16.86 -17.85
CA THR A 29 13.39 16.94 -16.44
C THR A 29 14.00 15.87 -15.55
N GLY A 30 14.77 14.93 -16.11
CA GLY A 30 15.32 13.79 -15.39
C GLY A 30 14.27 12.74 -14.96
N ARG A 31 12.98 12.96 -15.22
CA ARG A 31 11.89 12.05 -14.82
C ARG A 31 11.88 10.71 -15.54
N LEU A 32 12.59 10.61 -16.67
CA LEU A 32 12.75 9.37 -17.43
C LEU A 32 13.93 8.51 -16.94
N GLN A 33 14.69 8.96 -15.94
CA GLN A 33 15.72 8.14 -15.31
C GLN A 33 15.06 7.13 -14.37
N ILE A 34 14.70 5.97 -14.92
CA ILE A 34 13.99 4.89 -14.21
C ILE A 34 14.93 4.14 -13.26
N LEU A 35 16.20 3.97 -13.65
CA LEU A 35 17.19 3.15 -12.93
C LEU A 35 18.37 4.01 -12.46
N ASP A 36 18.30 4.51 -11.21
CA ASP A 36 19.46 5.06 -10.49
C ASP A 36 20.05 3.97 -9.59
N PHE A 37 21.26 3.49 -9.89
CA PHE A 37 21.95 2.42 -9.14
C PHE A 37 22.75 2.92 -7.93
N ASP A 38 22.61 4.19 -7.55
CA ASP A 38 23.27 4.73 -6.35
C ASP A 38 22.86 3.92 -5.09
N PRO A 39 23.84 3.34 -4.36
CA PRO A 39 23.57 2.54 -3.15
C PRO A 39 23.20 3.39 -1.93
N ASN A 40 23.17 4.72 -2.03
CA ASN A 40 22.84 5.61 -0.92
C ASN A 40 21.40 5.39 -0.41
N PRO A 41 21.21 4.91 0.83
CA PRO A 41 19.89 4.60 1.38
C PRO A 41 19.05 5.85 1.71
N TYR A 42 19.64 7.05 1.69
CA TYR A 42 18.92 8.31 1.90
C TYR A 42 18.25 8.84 0.63
N LYS A 43 18.68 8.39 -0.55
CA LYS A 43 17.99 8.68 -1.81
C LYS A 43 16.72 7.83 -1.91
N ARG A 44 15.56 8.46 -2.05
CA ARG A 44 14.25 7.78 -2.00
C ARG A 44 13.92 6.92 -3.23
N HIS A 45 14.51 7.26 -4.38
CA HIS A 45 14.19 6.67 -5.68
C HIS A 45 15.47 6.17 -6.33
N THR A 46 15.99 5.07 -5.80
CA THR A 46 17.09 4.31 -6.42
C THR A 46 16.60 2.89 -6.67
N PHE A 47 17.25 2.18 -7.57
CA PHE A 47 16.98 0.77 -7.83
C PHE A 47 16.93 -0.02 -6.52
N TRP A 48 17.91 0.18 -5.64
CA TRP A 48 18.01 -0.51 -4.35
C TRP A 48 16.87 -0.17 -3.39
N THR A 49 16.55 1.12 -3.23
CA THR A 49 15.49 1.55 -2.30
C THR A 49 14.10 1.17 -2.81
N LEU A 50 13.90 1.14 -4.13
CA LEU A 50 12.66 0.68 -4.74
C LEU A 50 12.52 -0.84 -4.71
N ALA A 51 13.56 -1.60 -5.07
CA ALA A 51 13.52 -3.06 -5.10
C ALA A 51 13.38 -3.65 -3.70
N ILE A 52 14.24 -3.25 -2.76
CA ILE A 52 14.21 -3.76 -1.38
C ILE A 52 12.97 -3.23 -0.65
N GLY A 53 12.69 -1.93 -0.78
CA GLY A 53 11.56 -1.29 -0.10
C GLY A 53 10.21 -1.81 -0.57
N ASN A 54 9.96 -1.86 -1.89
CA ASN A 54 8.72 -2.42 -2.41
C ASN A 54 8.65 -3.93 -2.23
N GLY A 55 9.75 -4.68 -2.37
CA GLY A 55 9.76 -6.12 -2.17
C GLY A 55 9.26 -6.50 -0.78
N TRP A 56 9.80 -5.84 0.25
CA TRP A 56 9.40 -6.09 1.64
C TRP A 56 7.97 -5.62 1.95
N MET A 57 7.58 -4.47 1.39
CA MET A 57 6.21 -3.95 1.51
C MET A 57 5.19 -4.90 0.86
N CYS A 58 5.47 -5.39 -0.35
CA CYS A 58 4.62 -6.33 -1.09
C CYS A 58 4.51 -7.67 -0.36
N ALA A 59 5.62 -8.19 0.16
CA ALA A 59 5.60 -9.43 0.91
C ALA A 59 4.72 -9.35 2.17
N GLY A 60 4.73 -8.20 2.87
CA GLY A 60 3.84 -7.95 4.01
C GLY A 60 2.35 -7.92 3.67
N ILE A 61 1.97 -7.53 2.44
CA ILE A 61 0.56 -7.50 2.00
C ILE A 61 -0.07 -8.89 2.01
N PHE A 62 0.69 -9.94 1.68
CA PHE A 62 0.20 -11.34 1.70
C PHE A 62 -0.21 -11.83 3.10
N PHE A 63 0.27 -11.17 4.15
CA PHE A 63 -0.11 -11.45 5.54
C PHE A 63 -1.19 -10.51 6.05
N SER A 64 -1.68 -9.58 5.22
CA SER A 64 -2.73 -8.66 5.63
C SER A 64 -4.08 -9.39 5.78
N PRO A 65 -4.88 -9.07 6.82
CA PRO A 65 -6.16 -9.73 7.04
C PRO A 65 -7.12 -9.72 5.83
N PRO A 66 -7.26 -8.63 5.05
CA PRO A 66 -8.15 -8.62 3.89
C PRO A 66 -7.74 -9.61 2.80
N LEU A 67 -6.44 -9.72 2.51
CA LEU A 67 -5.96 -10.63 1.48
C LEU A 67 -6.05 -12.09 1.95
N VAL A 68 -5.70 -12.38 3.22
CA VAL A 68 -5.83 -13.72 3.78
C VAL A 68 -7.29 -14.20 3.77
N GLN A 69 -8.24 -13.31 4.13
CA GLN A 69 -9.67 -13.62 4.07
C GLN A 69 -10.13 -13.90 2.63
N HIS A 70 -9.65 -13.11 1.66
CA HIS A 70 -9.96 -13.33 0.26
C HIS A 70 -9.44 -14.69 -0.23
N LEU A 71 -8.17 -15.00 0.01
CA LEU A 71 -7.56 -16.28 -0.38
C LEU A 71 -8.24 -17.49 0.27
N ASN A 72 -8.73 -17.36 1.51
CA ASN A 72 -9.49 -18.41 2.19
C ASN A 72 -10.92 -18.58 1.67
N SER A 73 -11.48 -17.59 0.97
CA SER A 73 -12.80 -17.67 0.33
C SER A 73 -12.77 -18.38 -1.03
N VAL A 74 -11.57 -18.60 -1.57
CA VAL A 74 -11.36 -19.28 -2.85
C VAL A 74 -11.58 -20.79 -2.69
N ARG A 75 -12.19 -21.42 -3.72
CA ARG A 75 -12.63 -22.82 -3.68
C ARG A 75 -11.49 -23.84 -3.55
N SER A 76 -10.31 -23.53 -4.07
CA SER A 76 -9.15 -24.44 -4.11
C SER A 76 -7.85 -23.68 -3.86
N ILE A 77 -6.89 -24.36 -3.23
CA ILE A 77 -5.52 -23.86 -3.03
C ILE A 77 -4.86 -23.59 -4.40
N GLY A 78 -5.16 -24.40 -5.42
CA GLY A 78 -4.65 -24.19 -6.78
C GLY A 78 -5.12 -22.87 -7.39
N ASP A 79 -6.39 -22.54 -7.18
CA ASP A 79 -7.00 -21.29 -7.65
C ASP A 79 -6.44 -20.09 -6.88
N ALA A 80 -6.28 -20.20 -5.56
CA ALA A 80 -5.69 -19.16 -4.72
C ALA A 80 -4.23 -18.84 -5.13
N LYS A 81 -3.44 -19.86 -5.46
CA LYS A 81 -2.09 -19.67 -6.01
C LYS A 81 -2.10 -18.95 -7.35
N LYS A 82 -2.99 -19.37 -8.25
CA LYS A 82 -3.12 -18.76 -9.58
C LYS A 82 -3.52 -17.30 -9.45
N GLU A 83 -4.47 -16.98 -8.58
CA GLU A 83 -4.90 -15.61 -8.28
C GLU A 83 -3.76 -14.75 -7.73
N ALA A 84 -3.02 -15.25 -6.74
CA ALA A 84 -1.85 -14.57 -6.19
C ALA A 84 -0.77 -14.32 -7.26
N ALA A 85 -0.48 -15.34 -8.09
CA ALA A 85 0.50 -15.24 -9.17
C ALA A 85 0.08 -14.25 -10.26
N MET A 86 -1.21 -14.16 -10.59
CA MET A 86 -1.73 -13.19 -11.58
C MET A 86 -1.82 -11.77 -11.02
N SER A 87 -1.99 -11.61 -9.70
CA SER A 87 -2.13 -10.30 -9.05
C SER A 87 -0.85 -9.47 -9.10
N ILE A 88 0.33 -10.12 -9.00
CA ILE A 88 1.63 -9.44 -9.05
C ILE A 88 1.87 -8.73 -10.40
N PRO A 89 1.85 -9.40 -11.57
CA PRO A 89 2.06 -8.74 -12.85
C PRO A 89 0.96 -7.73 -13.15
N ALA A 90 -0.30 -8.01 -12.78
CA ALA A 90 -1.39 -7.05 -12.94
C ALA A 90 -1.13 -5.75 -12.15
N PHE A 91 -0.64 -5.86 -10.92
CA PHE A 91 -0.26 -4.70 -10.11
C PHE A 91 0.90 -3.92 -10.73
N VAL A 92 1.96 -4.60 -11.20
CA VAL A 92 3.11 -3.96 -11.85
C VAL A 92 2.67 -3.20 -13.11
N ILE A 93 1.88 -3.83 -13.98
CA ILE A 93 1.35 -3.20 -15.19
C ILE A 93 0.53 -1.95 -14.84
N LEU A 94 -0.37 -2.04 -13.85
CA LEU A 94 -1.17 -0.90 -13.41
C LEU A 94 -0.30 0.25 -12.87
N GLN A 95 0.76 -0.04 -12.11
CA GLN A 95 1.68 0.99 -11.62
C GLN A 95 2.40 1.69 -12.77
N ILE A 96 2.88 0.94 -13.77
CA ILE A 96 3.53 1.51 -14.96
C ILE A 96 2.56 2.44 -15.70
N LEU A 97 1.31 2.00 -15.91
CA LEU A 97 0.30 2.82 -16.59
C LEU A 97 0.02 4.14 -15.84
N ILE A 98 -0.11 4.09 -14.51
CA ILE A 98 -0.32 5.30 -13.69
C ILE A 98 0.91 6.22 -13.73
N MET A 99 2.13 5.68 -13.78
CA MET A 99 3.34 6.47 -13.95
C MET A 99 3.36 7.18 -15.32
N CYS A 100 2.95 6.49 -16.38
CA CYS A 100 2.80 7.07 -17.71
C CYS A 100 1.77 8.20 -17.72
N GLU A 101 0.64 8.09 -17.00
CA GLU A 101 -0.33 9.19 -16.87
C GLU A 101 0.30 10.43 -16.24
N GLY A 102 1.18 10.25 -15.25
CA GLY A 102 1.95 11.35 -14.64
C GLY A 102 2.86 12.08 -15.65
N LEU A 103 3.50 11.34 -16.55
CA LEU A 103 4.35 11.91 -17.62
C LEU A 103 3.50 12.68 -18.65
N VAL A 104 2.34 12.13 -19.03
CA VAL A 104 1.38 12.78 -19.92
C VAL A 104 0.82 14.05 -19.29
N ALA A 105 0.44 13.99 -18.01
CA ALA A 105 -0.05 15.15 -17.25
C ALA A 105 0.98 16.28 -17.23
N TYR A 106 2.25 15.96 -16.95
CA TYR A 106 3.31 16.95 -16.98
C TYR A 106 3.52 17.54 -18.38
N ALA A 107 3.59 16.70 -19.41
CA ALA A 107 3.80 17.16 -20.78
C ALA A 107 2.67 18.09 -21.26
N TYR A 108 1.42 17.75 -20.93
CA TYR A 108 0.24 18.54 -21.25
C TYR A 108 0.29 19.96 -20.63
N PHE A 109 0.53 20.07 -19.33
CA PHE A 109 0.60 21.39 -18.67
C PHE A 109 1.86 22.18 -19.06
N SER A 110 2.97 21.49 -19.33
CA SER A 110 4.20 22.12 -19.81
C SER A 110 3.99 22.75 -21.19
N GLN A 111 3.30 22.07 -22.11
CA GLN A 111 3.00 22.60 -23.45
C GLN A 111 2.00 23.75 -23.40
N LYS A 112 1.02 23.69 -22.49
CA LYS A 112 0.07 24.78 -22.24
C LYS A 112 0.75 26.02 -21.62
N GLY A 113 1.99 25.90 -21.13
CA GLY A 113 2.75 26.99 -20.51
C GLY A 113 2.18 27.45 -19.17
N CYS A 114 1.32 26.65 -18.54
CA CYS A 114 0.62 27.03 -17.32
C CYS A 114 0.62 25.87 -16.32
N ASP A 115 1.34 26.04 -15.21
CA ASP A 115 1.27 25.13 -14.08
C ASP A 115 -0.01 25.42 -13.28
N PRO A 116 -0.95 24.45 -13.16
CA PRO A 116 -2.22 24.65 -12.46
C PRO A 116 -2.03 24.95 -10.97
N VAL A 117 -0.94 24.49 -10.34
CA VAL A 117 -0.63 24.77 -8.93
C VAL A 117 -0.10 26.19 -8.77
N ALA A 118 0.87 26.59 -9.60
CA ALA A 118 1.48 27.92 -9.53
C ALA A 118 0.49 29.03 -9.90
N SER A 119 -0.39 28.77 -10.88
CA SER A 119 -1.46 29.68 -11.30
C SER A 119 -2.66 29.73 -10.37
N LYS A 120 -2.64 29.00 -9.24
CA LYS A 120 -3.72 28.91 -8.24
C LYS A 120 -5.05 28.39 -8.78
N GLN A 121 -5.04 27.68 -9.91
CA GLN A 121 -6.22 26.99 -10.44
C GLN A 121 -6.59 25.76 -9.59
N ILE A 122 -5.58 25.14 -8.96
CA ILE A 122 -5.76 24.12 -7.93
C ILE A 122 -5.06 24.54 -6.64
N SER A 123 -5.74 24.35 -5.52
CA SER A 123 -5.18 24.65 -4.19
C SER A 123 -4.34 23.50 -3.64
N ASN A 124 -4.60 22.28 -4.10
CA ASN A 124 -3.96 21.07 -3.61
C ASN A 124 -3.35 20.27 -4.79
N PRO A 125 -2.04 19.94 -4.76
CA PRO A 125 -1.39 19.14 -5.81
C PRO A 125 -2.06 17.78 -6.07
N ASN A 126 -2.76 17.21 -5.07
CA ASN A 126 -3.48 15.95 -5.23
C ASN A 126 -4.69 16.05 -6.17
N GLN A 127 -5.11 17.26 -6.57
CA GLN A 127 -6.20 17.50 -7.51
C GLN A 127 -5.75 17.53 -8.97
N ILE A 128 -4.44 17.36 -9.25
CA ILE A 128 -3.90 17.50 -10.60
C ILE A 128 -4.51 16.52 -11.60
N MET A 129 -4.78 15.28 -11.20
CA MET A 129 -5.36 14.28 -12.09
C MET A 129 -6.84 14.54 -12.40
N PRO A 130 -7.73 14.78 -11.42
CA PRO A 130 -9.09 15.26 -11.71
C PRO A 130 -9.12 16.55 -12.54
N TYR A 131 -8.19 17.47 -12.30
CA TYR A 131 -8.07 18.72 -13.05
C TYR A 131 -7.69 18.47 -14.51
N LEU A 132 -6.71 17.59 -14.74
CA LEU A 132 -6.31 17.14 -16.08
C LEU A 132 -7.50 16.54 -16.82
N VAL A 133 -8.24 15.62 -16.20
CA VAL A 133 -9.40 14.97 -16.86
C VAL A 133 -10.44 16.02 -17.27
N ARG A 134 -10.73 16.98 -16.39
CA ARG A 134 -11.69 18.06 -16.67
C ARG A 134 -11.25 18.91 -17.87
N ASP A 135 -9.98 19.31 -17.91
CA ASP A 135 -9.43 20.19 -18.95
C ASP A 135 -9.24 19.43 -20.27
N LEU A 136 -8.72 18.20 -20.20
CA LEU A 136 -8.48 17.34 -21.34
C LEU A 136 -9.79 16.96 -22.03
N PHE A 137 -10.81 16.53 -21.28
CA PHE A 137 -12.11 16.10 -21.82
C PHE A 137 -13.20 17.19 -21.80
N ALA A 138 -12.83 18.47 -21.76
CA ALA A 138 -13.79 19.57 -21.72
C ALA A 138 -14.80 19.55 -22.89
N SER A 139 -14.40 19.01 -24.05
CA SER A 139 -15.26 18.89 -25.24
C SER A 139 -16.23 17.70 -25.20
N VAL A 140 -16.07 16.76 -24.26
CA VAL A 140 -16.89 15.54 -24.18
C VAL A 140 -17.63 15.49 -22.83
N PRO A 141 -18.91 15.89 -22.79
CA PRO A 141 -19.67 15.89 -21.55
C PRO A 141 -19.80 14.46 -20.99
N GLY A 142 -19.84 14.35 -19.66
CA GLY A 142 -20.02 13.08 -18.96
C GLY A 142 -18.72 12.33 -18.61
N ILE A 143 -17.62 12.47 -19.36
CA ILE A 143 -16.36 11.75 -19.08
C ILE A 143 -15.78 12.13 -17.71
N THR A 144 -15.83 13.41 -17.35
CA THR A 144 -15.37 13.87 -16.02
C THR A 144 -16.20 13.23 -14.90
N GLY A 145 -17.52 13.12 -15.07
CA GLY A 145 -18.39 12.42 -14.12
C GLY A 145 -18.11 10.92 -14.05
N LEU A 146 -17.85 10.28 -15.20
CA LEU A 146 -17.47 8.87 -15.27
C LEU A 146 -16.14 8.61 -14.55
N PHE A 147 -15.17 9.49 -14.70
CA PHE A 147 -13.89 9.42 -13.98
C PHE A 147 -14.08 9.51 -12.47
N LEU A 148 -14.83 10.50 -11.98
CA LEU A 148 -15.11 10.66 -10.56
C LEU A 148 -15.88 9.47 -9.99
N SER A 149 -16.89 8.97 -10.70
CA SER A 149 -17.65 7.77 -10.30
C SER A 149 -16.75 6.53 -10.24
N ALA A 150 -15.87 6.33 -11.22
CA ALA A 150 -14.92 5.23 -11.23
C ALA A 150 -13.89 5.33 -10.09
N LEU A 151 -13.44 6.54 -9.76
CA LEU A 151 -12.54 6.82 -8.64
C LEU A 151 -13.21 6.52 -7.29
N CYS A 152 -14.45 6.98 -7.11
CA CYS A 152 -15.25 6.69 -5.91
C CYS A 152 -15.50 5.19 -5.76
N SER A 153 -15.85 4.49 -6.84
CA SER A 153 -16.04 3.03 -6.83
C SER A 153 -14.77 2.27 -6.46
N ALA A 154 -13.62 2.63 -7.03
CA ALA A 154 -12.33 2.01 -6.69
C ALA A 154 -11.90 2.28 -5.24
N SER A 155 -12.20 3.47 -4.71
CA SER A 155 -11.95 3.81 -3.31
C SER A 155 -12.86 3.01 -2.37
N LEU A 156 -14.15 2.91 -2.71
CA LEU A 156 -15.14 2.23 -1.90
C LEU A 156 -14.92 0.72 -1.86
N SER A 157 -14.44 0.09 -2.93
CA SER A 157 -14.09 -1.33 -2.92
C SER A 157 -12.98 -1.63 -1.91
N THR A 158 -11.95 -0.79 -1.88
CA THR A 158 -10.84 -0.91 -0.93
C THR A 158 -11.31 -0.70 0.51
N ILE A 159 -12.08 0.36 0.76
CA ILE A 159 -12.63 0.67 2.10
C ILE A 159 -13.55 -0.47 2.58
N SER A 160 -14.40 -1.00 1.71
CA SER A 160 -15.32 -2.10 2.04
C SER A 160 -14.56 -3.35 2.49
N SER A 161 -13.51 -3.74 1.76
CA SER A 161 -12.66 -4.88 2.16
C SER A 161 -11.98 -4.63 3.51
N LEU A 162 -11.42 -3.44 3.73
CA LEU A 162 -10.77 -3.10 5.01
C LEU A 162 -11.73 -3.12 6.20
N LEU A 163 -12.91 -2.50 6.07
CA LEU A 163 -13.92 -2.48 7.14
C LEU A 163 -14.46 -3.87 7.44
N SER A 164 -14.66 -4.69 6.40
CA SER A 164 -15.09 -6.08 6.56
C SER A 164 -14.05 -6.90 7.31
N SER A 165 -12.76 -6.71 7.00
CA SER A 165 -11.68 -7.40 7.69
C SER A 165 -11.51 -6.95 9.14
N ILE A 166 -11.64 -5.65 9.42
CA ILE A 166 -11.63 -5.13 10.81
C ILE A 166 -12.76 -5.77 11.61
N SER A 167 -13.97 -5.84 11.04
CA SER A 167 -15.10 -6.49 11.68
C SER A 167 -14.85 -7.96 11.95
N ALA A 168 -14.35 -8.70 10.96
CA ALA A 168 -14.09 -10.14 11.12
C ALA A 168 -13.00 -10.42 12.17
N VAL A 169 -11.88 -9.69 12.13
CA VAL A 169 -10.80 -9.82 13.11
C VAL A 169 -11.28 -9.44 14.51
N THR A 170 -12.04 -8.36 14.65
CA THR A 170 -12.58 -7.94 15.97
C THR A 170 -13.57 -8.98 16.51
N SER A 171 -14.42 -9.52 15.64
CA SER A 171 -15.41 -10.53 16.03
C SER A 171 -14.76 -11.85 16.47
N GLU A 172 -13.81 -12.38 15.70
CA GLU A 172 -13.17 -13.66 16.01
C GLU A 172 -12.13 -13.56 17.13
N ASP A 173 -11.31 -12.50 17.17
CA ASP A 173 -10.18 -12.41 18.10
C ASP A 173 -10.55 -11.74 19.43
N ILE A 174 -11.55 -10.85 19.47
CA ILE A 174 -11.90 -10.08 20.68
C ILE A 174 -13.24 -10.49 21.25
N ILE A 175 -14.28 -10.60 20.42
CA ILE A 175 -15.66 -10.80 20.88
C ILE A 175 -15.90 -12.27 21.20
N ARG A 176 -15.63 -13.18 20.25
CA ARG A 176 -15.93 -14.60 20.38
C ARG A 176 -15.26 -15.27 21.59
N PRO A 177 -14.01 -14.96 21.97
CA PRO A 177 -13.40 -15.52 23.17
C PRO A 177 -14.06 -15.04 24.47
N ARG A 178 -14.66 -13.83 24.47
CA ARG A 178 -15.33 -13.22 25.62
C ARG A 178 -16.81 -13.58 25.72
N LEU A 179 -17.44 -13.93 24.60
CA LEU A 179 -18.86 -14.26 24.47
C LEU A 179 -19.03 -15.67 23.89
N LYS A 180 -18.56 -16.67 24.65
CA LYS A 180 -18.48 -18.08 24.21
C LYS A 180 -19.81 -18.70 23.79
N GLU A 181 -20.94 -18.17 24.29
CA GLU A 181 -22.30 -18.68 24.04
C GLU A 181 -23.22 -17.66 23.33
N ALA A 182 -22.65 -16.63 22.68
CA ALA A 182 -23.48 -15.67 21.96
C ALA A 182 -24.15 -16.32 20.74
N SER A 183 -25.47 -16.10 20.61
CA SER A 183 -26.23 -16.48 19.41
C SER A 183 -25.64 -15.84 18.15
N GLU A 184 -25.61 -16.60 17.04
CA GLU A 184 -25.17 -16.15 15.71
C GLU A 184 -25.84 -14.83 15.26
N LYS A 185 -27.12 -14.63 15.63
CA LYS A 185 -27.85 -13.38 15.33
C LYS A 185 -27.22 -12.18 16.05
N LYS A 186 -26.85 -12.33 17.33
CA LYS A 186 -26.20 -11.28 18.12
C LYS A 186 -24.79 -10.99 17.61
N LEU A 187 -24.03 -12.02 17.25
CA LEU A 187 -22.68 -11.86 16.69
C LEU A 187 -22.70 -11.12 15.34
N THR A 188 -23.69 -11.42 14.51
CA THR A 188 -23.89 -10.72 13.23
C THR A 188 -24.27 -9.26 13.43
N GLN A 189 -25.19 -8.96 14.37
CA GLN A 189 -25.58 -7.58 14.69
C GLN A 189 -24.38 -6.77 15.23
N LEU A 190 -23.58 -7.39 16.10
CA LEU A 190 -22.39 -6.76 16.64
C LEU A 190 -21.33 -6.50 15.56
N SER A 191 -21.13 -7.44 14.63
CA SER A 191 -20.24 -7.25 13.47
C SER A 191 -20.68 -6.07 12.61
N LYS A 192 -21.97 -5.94 12.31
CA LYS A 192 -22.52 -4.77 11.59
C LYS A 192 -22.27 -3.46 12.34
N LEU A 193 -22.41 -3.45 13.66
CA LEU A 193 -22.11 -2.28 14.49
C LEU A 193 -20.63 -1.90 14.42
N ILE A 194 -19.71 -2.88 14.47
CA ILE A 194 -18.26 -2.64 14.36
C ILE A 194 -17.93 -1.97 13.02
N VAL A 195 -18.51 -2.44 11.91
CA VAL A 195 -18.31 -1.84 10.59
C VAL A 195 -18.73 -0.36 10.59
N VAL A 196 -19.91 -0.04 11.15
CA VAL A 196 -20.40 1.34 11.23
C VAL A 196 -19.47 2.21 12.08
N MET A 197 -19.09 1.73 13.27
CA MET A 197 -18.20 2.46 14.17
C MET A 197 -16.82 2.69 13.56
N ALA A 198 -16.23 1.68 12.92
CA ALA A 198 -14.97 1.79 12.21
C ALA A 198 -15.08 2.79 11.04
N GLY A 199 -16.19 2.79 10.31
CA GLY A 199 -16.49 3.76 9.26
C GLY A 199 -16.53 5.21 9.77
N VAL A 200 -17.20 5.46 10.89
CA VAL A 200 -17.25 6.79 11.53
C VAL A 200 -15.85 7.26 11.93
N VAL A 201 -15.05 6.37 12.54
CA VAL A 201 -13.66 6.68 12.89
C VAL A 201 -12.82 6.98 11.65
N CYS A 202 -12.98 6.20 10.57
CA CYS A 202 -12.29 6.44 9.29
C CYS A 202 -12.64 7.82 8.71
N ILE A 203 -13.91 8.24 8.76
CA ILE A 203 -14.34 9.58 8.31
C ILE A 203 -13.68 10.67 9.16
N GLY A 204 -13.67 10.51 10.48
CA GLY A 204 -13.00 11.44 11.39
C GLY A 204 -11.51 11.61 11.06
N ILE A 205 -10.79 10.49 10.86
CA ILE A 205 -9.38 10.51 10.45
C ILE A 205 -9.20 11.16 9.07
N ALA A 206 -10.10 10.89 8.11
CA ALA A 206 -10.03 11.49 6.78
C ALA A 206 -10.17 13.02 6.82
N ILE A 207 -11.04 13.55 7.69
CA ILE A 207 -11.18 14.99 7.91
C ILE A 207 -9.88 15.58 8.46
N LEU A 208 -9.24 14.92 9.44
CA LEU A 208 -7.95 15.38 9.98
C LEU A 208 -6.84 15.36 8.91
N ILE A 209 -6.77 14.30 8.11
CA ILE A 209 -5.77 14.18 7.04
C ILE A 209 -5.99 15.22 5.93
N SER A 210 -7.24 15.66 5.69
CA SER A 210 -7.55 16.67 4.68
C SER A 210 -6.84 18.02 4.91
N GLN A 211 -6.42 18.29 6.15
CA GLN A 211 -5.69 19.50 6.53
C GLN A 211 -4.17 19.38 6.30
N VAL A 212 -3.65 18.17 6.06
CA VAL A 212 -2.22 17.93 5.86
C VAL A 212 -1.79 18.36 4.47
N LYS A 213 -0.77 19.22 4.40
CA LYS A 213 -0.17 19.66 3.13
C LYS A 213 0.85 18.64 2.63
N GLY A 214 0.82 18.39 1.31
CA GLY A 214 1.81 17.58 0.60
C GLY A 214 1.21 16.43 -0.23
N PRO A 215 2.06 15.67 -0.93
CA PRO A 215 1.60 14.55 -1.75
C PRO A 215 1.06 13.41 -0.88
N MET A 216 -0.22 13.08 -1.02
CA MET A 216 -0.88 12.05 -0.21
C MET A 216 -0.29 10.67 -0.49
N VAL A 217 0.17 10.42 -1.72
CA VAL A 217 0.83 9.17 -2.11
C VAL A 217 2.06 8.89 -1.25
N LYS A 218 2.85 9.93 -0.92
CA LYS A 218 4.05 9.78 -0.10
C LYS A 218 3.70 9.41 1.34
N ILE A 219 2.66 10.04 1.89
CA ILE A 219 2.15 9.74 3.24
C ILE A 219 1.61 8.32 3.29
N ALA A 220 0.76 7.94 2.32
CA ALA A 220 0.17 6.62 2.23
C ALA A 220 1.23 5.52 2.11
N ARG A 221 2.21 5.67 1.21
CA ARG A 221 3.30 4.70 1.02
C ARG A 221 4.18 4.56 2.27
N SER A 222 4.48 5.66 2.96
CA SER A 222 5.24 5.61 4.21
C SER A 222 4.49 4.84 5.30
N ASN A 223 3.19 5.06 5.44
CA ASN A 223 2.36 4.34 6.43
C ASN A 223 2.24 2.85 6.09
N LEU A 224 2.00 2.52 4.82
CA LEU A 224 1.94 1.12 4.37
C LEU A 224 3.27 0.38 4.62
N GLY A 225 4.40 1.01 4.29
CA GLY A 225 5.72 0.43 4.57
C GLY A 225 5.94 0.21 6.07
N ALA A 226 5.54 1.17 6.91
CA ALA A 226 5.70 1.09 8.36
C ALA A 226 4.85 -0.03 9.01
N VAL A 227 3.68 -0.37 8.45
CA VAL A 227 2.83 -1.48 8.94
C VAL A 227 3.27 -2.82 8.38
N ASN A 228 3.42 -2.90 7.06
CA ASN A 228 3.57 -4.17 6.35
C ASN A 228 4.94 -4.79 6.59
N ALA A 229 5.99 -3.96 6.75
CA ALA A 229 7.33 -4.47 6.93
C ALA A 229 7.53 -5.24 8.26
N PRO A 230 7.07 -4.72 9.42
CA PRO A 230 7.06 -5.49 10.66
C PRO A 230 6.18 -6.74 10.61
N MET A 231 5.01 -6.66 9.97
CA MET A 231 4.14 -7.83 9.81
C MET A 231 4.90 -8.93 9.09
N PHE A 232 5.54 -8.61 7.95
CA PHE A 232 6.36 -9.58 7.24
C PHE A 232 7.47 -10.15 8.13
N VAL A 233 8.22 -9.33 8.86
CA VAL A 233 9.29 -9.81 9.76
C VAL A 233 8.77 -10.81 10.79
N VAL A 234 7.65 -10.49 11.47
CA VAL A 234 7.09 -11.35 12.51
C VAL A 234 6.61 -12.67 11.92
N PHE A 235 5.86 -12.64 10.82
CA PHE A 235 5.36 -13.87 10.18
C PHE A 235 6.48 -14.70 9.57
N PHE A 236 7.45 -14.06 8.92
CA PHE A 236 8.61 -14.71 8.32
C PHE A 236 9.47 -15.40 9.40
N LEU A 237 9.83 -14.68 10.48
CA LEU A 237 10.61 -15.27 11.58
C LEU A 237 9.86 -16.38 12.32
N SER A 238 8.54 -16.28 12.43
CA SER A 238 7.70 -17.32 13.07
C SER A 238 7.73 -18.67 12.32
N ILE A 239 8.12 -18.68 11.05
CA ILE A 239 8.34 -19.92 10.29
C ILE A 239 9.60 -20.65 10.78
N PHE A 240 10.65 -19.90 11.13
CA PHE A 240 11.96 -20.44 11.48
C PHE A 240 12.17 -20.63 12.99
N VAL A 241 11.53 -19.79 13.82
CA VAL A 241 11.71 -19.76 15.27
C VAL A 241 10.40 -20.10 15.97
N THR A 242 10.29 -21.35 16.44
CA THR A 242 9.11 -21.88 17.16
C THR A 242 9.03 -21.44 18.62
N THR A 243 10.14 -20.99 19.22
CA THR A 243 10.25 -20.65 20.65
C THR A 243 10.53 -19.15 20.85
N GLY A 244 9.46 -18.34 20.98
CA GLY A 244 9.57 -16.91 21.30
C GLY A 244 8.64 -15.97 20.51
N ALA A 245 7.98 -16.48 19.46
CA ALA A 245 7.05 -15.75 18.60
C ALA A 245 6.01 -14.84 19.33
N PRO A 246 5.38 -15.25 20.46
CA PRO A 246 4.38 -14.39 21.10
C PRO A 246 4.98 -13.17 21.79
N LEU A 247 6.14 -13.28 22.47
CA LEU A 247 6.76 -12.12 23.14
C LEU A 247 7.42 -11.15 22.16
N GLY A 248 8.06 -11.66 21.10
CA GLY A 248 8.63 -10.83 20.03
C GLY A 248 7.58 -10.13 19.17
N GLY A 249 6.46 -10.81 18.88
CA GLY A 249 5.32 -10.21 18.19
C GLY A 249 4.64 -9.11 19.02
N VAL A 250 4.43 -9.36 20.32
CA VAL A 250 3.81 -8.39 21.24
C VAL A 250 4.72 -7.17 21.48
N SER A 251 6.03 -7.33 21.59
CA SER A 251 6.96 -6.19 21.73
C SER A 251 7.01 -5.33 20.47
N THR A 252 6.95 -5.95 19.29
CA THR A 252 6.89 -5.26 17.99
C THR A 252 5.58 -4.51 17.81
N ALA A 253 4.44 -5.13 18.16
CA ALA A 253 3.11 -4.53 18.10
C ALA A 253 2.91 -3.38 19.13
N ALA A 254 3.41 -3.54 20.36
CA ALA A 254 3.35 -2.51 21.40
C ALA A 254 4.24 -1.30 21.08
N SER A 255 5.38 -1.53 20.44
CA SER A 255 6.28 -0.45 19.98
C SER A 255 5.71 0.29 18.78
N TYR A 256 5.03 -0.41 17.87
CA TYR A 256 4.32 0.18 16.74
C TYR A 256 3.16 1.07 17.20
N SER A 257 2.29 0.56 18.08
CA SER A 257 1.15 1.31 18.61
C SER A 257 1.57 2.56 19.41
N LYS A 258 2.61 2.46 20.25
CA LYS A 258 3.19 3.64 20.93
C LYS A 258 3.75 4.69 19.95
N ARG A 259 4.33 4.25 18.83
CA ARG A 259 4.88 5.17 17.82
C ARG A 259 3.85 5.72 16.84
N VAL A 260 2.79 5.00 16.50
CA VAL A 260 1.66 5.55 15.73
C VAL A 260 0.97 6.63 16.54
N LEU A 261 0.79 6.42 17.85
CA LEU A 261 0.30 7.45 18.78
C LEU A 261 1.29 8.62 18.90
N SER A 262 2.60 8.37 19.03
CA SER A 262 3.61 9.45 19.11
C SER A 262 3.76 10.20 17.78
N CYS A 263 3.66 9.51 16.64
CA CYS A 263 3.73 10.11 15.31
C CYS A 263 2.43 10.85 15.00
N GLY A 264 1.28 10.45 15.53
CA GLY A 264 0.06 11.28 15.48
C GLY A 264 0.23 12.61 16.22
N TYR A 265 0.92 12.60 17.37
CA TYR A 265 1.28 13.81 18.13
C TYR A 265 2.45 14.61 17.53
N LEU A 266 3.43 13.96 16.90
CA LEU A 266 4.61 14.58 16.28
C LEU A 266 4.45 14.91 14.79
N TRP A 267 3.36 14.48 14.12
CA TRP A 267 3.07 14.84 12.73
C TRP A 267 2.85 16.35 12.58
N GLY A 268 2.44 17.02 13.65
CA GLY A 268 2.35 18.48 13.71
C GLY A 268 3.72 19.19 13.80
N ALA A 269 4.81 18.49 14.10
CA ALA A 269 6.07 19.13 14.50
C ALA A 269 7.31 18.82 13.63
N THR A 270 7.34 17.75 12.81
CA THR A 270 8.57 17.46 12.04
C THR A 270 8.32 16.93 10.61
N SER A 271 8.97 17.60 9.66
CA SER A 271 8.97 17.35 8.21
C SER A 271 9.88 16.19 7.77
N HIS A 272 10.25 15.26 8.67
CA HIS A 272 11.26 14.22 8.41
C HIS A 272 10.78 12.79 8.72
N PRO A 273 10.01 12.17 7.80
CA PRO A 273 9.51 10.78 7.97
C PRO A 273 10.61 9.70 7.93
N VAL A 274 11.81 10.01 7.44
CA VAL A 274 12.86 9.00 7.18
C VAL A 274 13.66 8.64 8.43
N ALA A 275 13.99 9.63 9.27
CA ALA A 275 14.72 9.40 10.53
C ALA A 275 13.88 8.58 11.53
N CYS A 276 12.57 8.80 11.55
CA CYS A 276 11.66 8.07 12.41
C CYS A 276 11.58 6.58 12.02
N ASN A 277 11.53 6.28 10.72
CA ASN A 277 11.51 4.91 10.19
C ASN A 277 12.84 4.16 10.44
N LEU A 278 14.00 4.78 10.23
CA LEU A 278 15.29 4.11 10.44
C LEU A 278 15.52 3.74 11.91
N GLN A 279 15.10 4.60 12.82
CA GLN A 279 15.17 4.34 14.26
C GLN A 279 14.14 3.30 14.71
N TYR A 280 13.00 3.18 14.02
CA TYR A 280 12.01 2.12 14.21
C TYR A 280 12.56 0.76 13.77
N TYR A 281 13.14 0.65 12.57
CA TYR A 281 13.78 -0.58 12.10
C TYR A 281 14.91 -1.04 13.02
N ARG A 282 15.77 -0.11 13.48
CA ARG A 282 16.83 -0.41 14.44
C ARG A 282 16.29 -0.92 15.78
N TRP A 283 15.20 -0.34 16.29
CA TRP A 283 14.57 -0.79 17.54
C TRP A 283 13.85 -2.14 17.39
N VAL A 284 13.11 -2.34 16.31
CA VAL A 284 12.44 -3.62 15.99
C VAL A 284 13.48 -4.73 15.91
N LEU A 285 14.56 -4.53 15.14
CA LEU A 285 15.67 -5.50 15.07
C LEU A 285 16.26 -5.79 16.45
N LEU A 286 16.49 -4.78 17.29
CA LEU A 286 17.02 -4.98 18.64
C LEU A 286 16.04 -5.73 19.56
N THR A 287 14.74 -5.44 19.51
CA THR A 287 13.72 -6.09 20.35
C THR A 287 13.29 -7.46 19.85
N SER A 288 13.36 -7.72 18.54
CA SER A 288 13.03 -9.01 17.95
C SER A 288 14.20 -10.00 18.10
N VAL A 289 15.46 -9.52 18.10
CA VAL A 289 16.67 -10.37 18.21
C VAL A 289 17.13 -10.59 19.66
N SER A 290 16.91 -9.64 20.56
CA SER A 290 17.32 -9.74 21.98
C SER A 290 16.75 -10.97 22.74
N PRO A 291 15.51 -11.43 22.50
CA PRO A 291 14.99 -12.64 23.13
C PRO A 291 15.51 -13.94 22.50
N ILE A 292 15.92 -13.89 21.21
CA ILE A 292 16.34 -15.06 20.41
C ILE A 292 17.71 -15.57 20.86
N THR A 293 18.59 -14.70 21.35
CA THR A 293 19.95 -15.06 21.79
C THR A 293 19.99 -15.86 23.11
N LYS A 294 18.87 -15.97 23.84
CA LYS A 294 18.83 -16.61 25.18
C LYS A 294 18.25 -18.03 25.23
N ARG A 295 17.74 -18.63 24.15
CA ARG A 295 17.17 -20.00 24.21
C ARG A 295 17.54 -20.87 22.99
N ARG A 296 17.97 -22.11 23.25
CA ARG A 296 18.35 -23.12 22.24
C ARG A 296 17.19 -23.37 21.26
N LEU A 297 17.51 -23.35 19.97
CA LEU A 297 16.63 -23.65 18.84
C LEU A 297 16.12 -25.10 18.90
N GLN A 298 14.81 -25.32 18.91
CA GLN A 298 14.19 -26.63 18.71
C GLN A 298 13.75 -26.80 17.25
N VAL A 299 13.88 -28.03 16.74
CA VAL A 299 13.65 -28.45 15.35
C VAL A 299 12.18 -28.23 14.91
N PRO A 300 11.90 -27.75 13.68
CA PRO A 300 10.53 -27.45 13.23
C PRO A 300 9.65 -28.70 13.03
N THR A 301 8.35 -28.56 13.32
CA THR A 301 7.34 -29.64 13.23
C THR A 301 6.87 -29.89 11.78
N SER A 302 6.33 -31.09 11.51
CA SER A 302 5.97 -31.61 10.18
C SER A 302 4.93 -30.78 9.39
N ARG A 303 4.11 -29.96 10.07
CA ARG A 303 3.14 -29.05 9.43
C ARG A 303 3.81 -27.79 8.86
N GLN A 304 4.89 -27.30 9.48
CA GLN A 304 5.66 -26.14 9.01
C GLN A 304 6.51 -26.46 7.76
N ARG A 305 7.00 -27.70 7.64
CA ARG A 305 7.70 -28.18 6.42
C ARG A 305 6.83 -28.11 5.16
N ARG A 306 5.50 -28.16 5.30
CA ARG A 306 4.58 -28.08 4.16
C ARG A 306 4.33 -26.67 3.65
N LEU A 307 4.46 -25.62 4.46
CA LEU A 307 4.32 -24.22 4.00
C LEU A 307 5.61 -23.64 3.40
N PHE A 308 6.75 -24.24 3.73
CA PHE A 308 8.08 -23.76 3.36
C PHE A 308 8.29 -23.57 1.85
N PRO A 309 7.89 -24.52 0.97
CA PRO A 309 8.03 -24.36 -0.48
C PRO A 309 7.17 -23.21 -1.03
N TYR A 310 5.99 -22.98 -0.43
CA TYR A 310 4.98 -22.04 -0.93
C TYR A 310 5.38 -20.59 -0.65
N VAL A 311 5.90 -20.32 0.54
CA VAL A 311 6.40 -18.99 0.92
C VAL A 311 7.72 -18.70 0.20
N TRP A 312 8.60 -19.70 0.07
CA TRP A 312 9.87 -19.55 -0.63
C TRP A 312 9.69 -19.31 -2.13
N GLU A 313 8.82 -20.06 -2.81
CA GLU A 313 8.48 -19.81 -4.22
C GLU A 313 7.83 -18.43 -4.43
N THR A 314 6.96 -17.99 -3.51
CA THR A 314 6.31 -16.67 -3.63
C THR A 314 7.30 -15.53 -3.44
N VAL A 315 8.22 -15.64 -2.46
CA VAL A 315 9.29 -14.65 -2.24
C VAL A 315 10.29 -14.67 -3.39
N HIS A 316 10.64 -15.83 -3.94
CA HIS A 316 11.50 -15.94 -5.11
C HIS A 316 10.84 -15.34 -6.36
N LEU A 317 9.56 -15.64 -6.62
CA LEU A 317 8.81 -15.09 -7.75
C LEU A 317 8.68 -13.57 -7.66
N ILE A 318 8.44 -13.02 -6.47
CA ILE A 318 8.38 -11.56 -6.24
C ILE A 318 9.76 -10.93 -6.43
N THR A 319 10.83 -11.54 -5.91
CA THR A 319 12.20 -11.01 -6.04
C THR A 319 12.68 -11.06 -7.49
N ILE A 320 12.38 -12.15 -8.22
CA ILE A 320 12.73 -12.31 -9.64
C ILE A 320 11.93 -11.33 -10.52
N CYS A 321 10.62 -11.16 -10.29
CA CYS A 321 9.81 -10.18 -11.04
C CYS A 321 10.25 -8.72 -10.86
N PHE A 322 10.78 -8.37 -9.67
CA PHE A 322 11.28 -7.01 -9.41
C PHE A 322 12.76 -6.81 -9.79
N MET A 323 13.54 -7.88 -9.97
CA MET A 323 14.91 -7.78 -10.48
C MET A 323 14.98 -7.74 -12.01
N THR A 324 13.92 -8.12 -12.72
CA THR A 324 13.83 -8.10 -14.19
C THR A 324 13.05 -6.90 -14.76
N THR A 325 12.73 -5.90 -13.92
CA THR A 325 12.16 -4.60 -14.33
C THR A 325 13.00 -3.44 -13.78
#